data_AF-A0A3B4B3J3-F1
#
_entry.id   AF-A0A3B4B3J3-F1
#
_cell.length_a   1.000
_cell.length_b   1.000
_cell.length_c   1.000
_cell.angle_alpha   90.00
_cell.angle_beta   90.00
_cell.angle_gamma   90.00
#
_symmetry.space_group_name_H-M   'P 1'
#
loop_
_entity.id
_entity.type
_entity.pdbx_description
1 polymer ?
#
loop_
_entity_poly.entity_id
_entity_poly.type
_entity_poly.pdbx_seq_one_letter_code
_entity_poly.pdbx_strand_id
1 'polypeptide(L)'
;MKIWIALIVASLAVGAYAQCSCETMKWATCDGSPCTCHLMTGNGTKQVLDCTKLIPKCFLMQAEMYRARKGLSTRGIGGKPDETAFVDNDGIYDPDCENDGTFKAKQCNNTDTCWCVNSAGVRRTDKGDKDLKCEESQDPFTPTVGGQKLEFENILVYYVDEKAPTFTMKNLSGGIIAVIVVVVLAVVAGLLVLVFAKKRQGKYNKAQQRELDNM
;
A
#
# COMPACT_ATOMS: atom_id res chain seq x y z
N MET A 1 -40.59 -43.41 -31.05
CA MET A 1 -39.23 -43.22 -30.48
C MET A 1 -38.40 -42.13 -31.14
N LYS A 2 -38.50 -41.87 -32.46
CA LYS A 2 -37.70 -40.83 -33.14
C LYS A 2 -38.09 -39.37 -32.79
N ILE A 3 -39.36 -39.13 -32.43
CA ILE A 3 -39.89 -37.79 -32.11
C ILE A 3 -39.42 -37.29 -30.74
N TRP A 4 -39.23 -38.19 -29.76
CA TRP A 4 -38.73 -37.83 -28.42
C TRP A 4 -37.25 -37.45 -28.43
N ILE A 5 -36.45 -38.02 -29.35
CA ILE A 5 -35.03 -37.67 -29.50
C ILE A 5 -34.89 -36.26 -30.09
N ALA A 6 -35.77 -35.85 -31.00
CA ALA A 6 -35.75 -34.50 -31.58
C ALA A 6 -36.09 -33.41 -30.55
N LEU A 7 -36.98 -33.68 -29.59
CA LEU A 7 -37.33 -32.72 -28.53
C LEU A 7 -36.21 -32.53 -27.49
N ILE A 8 -35.41 -33.57 -27.21
CA ILE A 8 -34.27 -33.48 -26.29
C ILE A 8 -33.08 -32.75 -26.96
N VAL A 9 -32.93 -32.87 -28.29
CA VAL A 9 -31.91 -32.11 -29.02
C VAL A 9 -32.33 -30.64 -29.23
N ALA A 10 -33.63 -30.36 -29.37
CA ALA A 10 -34.14 -28.99 -29.49
C ALA A 10 -34.04 -28.18 -28.18
N SER A 11 -34.09 -28.81 -27.00
CA SER A 11 -33.90 -28.13 -25.71
C SER A 11 -32.43 -27.81 -25.39
N LEU A 12 -31.47 -28.40 -26.11
CA LEU A 12 -30.04 -28.09 -26.00
C LEU A 12 -29.57 -26.97 -26.94
N ALA A 13 -30.44 -26.50 -27.86
CA ALA A 13 -30.08 -25.49 -28.87
C ALA A 13 -30.36 -24.02 -28.45
N VAL A 14 -30.85 -23.78 -27.23
CA VAL A 14 -31.10 -22.40 -26.73
C VAL A 14 -29.86 -21.77 -26.06
N GLY A 15 -28.77 -22.54 -25.92
CA GLY A 15 -27.56 -22.11 -25.21
C GLY A 15 -26.41 -21.64 -26.08
N ALA A 16 -26.61 -21.24 -27.34
CA ALA A 16 -25.56 -20.55 -28.10
C ALA A 16 -25.56 -19.06 -27.73
N TYR A 17 -25.27 -18.75 -26.47
CA TYR A 17 -24.93 -17.38 -26.11
C TYR A 17 -23.64 -17.03 -26.87
N ALA A 18 -23.67 -15.96 -27.67
CA ALA A 18 -22.47 -15.42 -28.26
C ALA A 18 -21.48 -15.16 -27.11
N GLN A 19 -20.40 -15.93 -27.06
CA GLN A 19 -19.38 -15.80 -26.02
C GLN A 19 -18.60 -14.52 -26.32
N CYS A 20 -19.17 -13.39 -25.90
CA CYS A 20 -18.54 -12.10 -26.08
C CYS A 20 -17.44 -11.91 -25.02
N SER A 21 -16.37 -11.22 -25.40
CA SER A 21 -15.17 -11.06 -24.59
C SER A 21 -14.69 -9.62 -24.64
N CYS A 22 -14.04 -9.18 -23.58
CA CYS A 22 -13.48 -7.84 -23.47
C CYS A 22 -11.97 -7.91 -23.71
N GLU A 23 -11.49 -7.43 -24.87
CA GLU A 23 -10.07 -7.48 -25.20
C GLU A 23 -9.21 -6.63 -24.26
N THR A 24 -9.75 -5.49 -23.82
CA THR A 24 -9.04 -4.58 -22.90
C THR A 24 -9.02 -5.06 -21.46
N MET A 25 -9.81 -6.09 -21.10
CA MET A 25 -9.85 -6.59 -19.73
C MET A 25 -10.12 -8.09 -19.60
N LYS A 26 -9.06 -8.83 -19.28
CA LYS A 26 -9.09 -10.29 -19.10
C LYS A 26 -9.95 -10.77 -17.92
N TRP A 27 -10.20 -9.94 -16.91
CA TRP A 27 -11.01 -10.32 -15.74
C TRP A 27 -12.47 -9.87 -15.85
N ALA A 28 -12.88 -9.30 -16.98
CA ALA A 28 -14.27 -8.93 -17.21
C ALA A 28 -15.13 -10.18 -17.38
N THR A 29 -16.34 -10.14 -16.82
CA THR A 29 -17.41 -11.10 -17.12
C THR A 29 -18.38 -10.41 -18.06
N CYS A 30 -18.62 -11.02 -19.23
CA CYS A 30 -19.46 -10.46 -20.28
C CYS A 30 -20.60 -11.42 -20.58
N ASP A 31 -21.83 -10.92 -20.47
CA ASP A 31 -23.04 -11.71 -20.69
C ASP A 31 -24.09 -10.89 -21.47
N GLY A 32 -25.01 -11.58 -22.13
CA GLY A 32 -26.21 -10.98 -22.75
C GLY A 32 -26.12 -10.62 -24.24
N SER A 33 -27.24 -10.16 -24.77
CA SER A 33 -27.41 -9.65 -26.14
C SER A 33 -28.33 -8.41 -26.08
N PRO A 34 -27.81 -7.17 -26.17
CA PRO A 34 -26.44 -6.79 -26.48
C PRO A 34 -25.42 -7.16 -25.38
N CYS A 35 -24.20 -7.49 -25.79
CA CYS A 35 -23.14 -7.91 -24.88
C CYS A 35 -22.78 -6.80 -23.89
N THR A 36 -22.94 -7.07 -22.60
CA THR A 36 -22.55 -6.13 -21.54
C THR A 36 -21.47 -6.77 -20.68
N CYS A 37 -20.34 -6.07 -20.56
CA CYS A 37 -19.18 -6.51 -19.78
C CYS A 37 -19.11 -5.78 -18.45
N HIS A 38 -18.78 -6.52 -17.40
CA HIS A 38 -18.65 -5.99 -16.05
C HIS A 38 -17.39 -6.47 -15.35
N LEU A 39 -16.84 -5.65 -14.47
CA LEU A 39 -15.74 -5.98 -13.57
C LEU A 39 -16.24 -6.00 -12.12
N MET A 40 -15.87 -7.04 -11.38
CA MET A 40 -16.12 -7.10 -9.94
C MET A 40 -15.07 -6.27 -9.20
N THR A 41 -15.51 -5.25 -8.47
CA THR A 41 -14.66 -4.34 -7.68
C THR A 41 -14.71 -4.68 -6.17
N GLY A 42 -13.88 -4.02 -5.36
CA GLY A 42 -13.53 -4.37 -3.97
C GLY A 42 -14.70 -4.70 -3.03
N ASN A 43 -15.84 -4.03 -3.18
CA ASN A 43 -17.06 -4.25 -2.40
C ASN A 43 -18.04 -5.28 -3.02
N GLY A 44 -17.64 -6.00 -4.06
CA GLY A 44 -18.51 -6.91 -4.80
C GLY A 44 -19.50 -6.21 -5.73
N THR A 45 -19.31 -4.92 -5.99
CA THR A 45 -20.08 -4.14 -6.96
C THR A 45 -19.67 -4.50 -8.39
N LYS A 46 -20.63 -4.39 -9.32
CA LYS A 46 -20.41 -4.63 -10.75
C LYS A 46 -20.17 -3.30 -11.46
N GLN A 47 -18.93 -3.05 -11.87
CA GLN A 47 -18.59 -1.88 -12.69
C GLN A 47 -18.80 -2.22 -14.16
N VAL A 48 -19.67 -1.49 -14.86
CA VAL A 48 -19.89 -1.67 -16.31
C VAL A 48 -18.67 -1.16 -17.07
N LEU A 49 -18.24 -1.91 -18.09
CA LEU A 49 -17.02 -1.63 -18.86
C LEU A 49 -17.34 -1.20 -20.29
N ASP A 50 -16.56 -0.23 -20.77
CA ASP A 50 -16.41 0.08 -22.20
C ASP A 50 -15.14 -0.64 -22.70
N CYS A 51 -15.33 -1.77 -23.39
CA CYS A 51 -14.24 -2.62 -23.87
C CYS A 51 -13.43 -2.01 -25.02
N THR A 52 -13.76 -0.81 -25.48
CA THR A 52 -12.95 -0.06 -26.46
C THR A 52 -11.87 0.81 -25.80
N LYS A 53 -11.98 1.02 -24.48
CA LYS A 53 -11.08 1.87 -23.70
C LYS A 53 -10.33 1.05 -22.65
N LEU A 54 -9.19 1.60 -22.23
CA LEU A 54 -8.48 1.10 -21.07
C LEU A 54 -9.30 1.39 -19.81
N ILE A 55 -9.35 0.42 -18.91
CA ILE A 55 -10.02 0.59 -17.62
C ILE A 55 -9.20 1.53 -16.74
N PRO A 56 -9.85 2.50 -16.07
CA PRO A 56 -9.18 3.36 -15.10
C PRO A 56 -8.41 2.57 -14.05
N LYS A 57 -7.22 3.06 -13.71
CA LYS A 57 -6.29 2.37 -12.78
C LYS A 57 -6.92 2.12 -11.41
N CYS A 58 -7.76 3.03 -10.90
CA CYS A 58 -8.41 2.86 -9.59
C CYS A 58 -9.34 1.63 -9.57
N PHE A 59 -10.19 1.46 -10.59
CA PHE A 59 -11.06 0.28 -10.71
C PHE A 59 -10.27 -1.02 -10.92
N LEU A 60 -9.16 -0.97 -11.66
CA LEU A 60 -8.26 -2.12 -11.80
C LEU A 60 -7.68 -2.55 -10.45
N MET A 61 -7.22 -1.59 -9.64
CA MET A 61 -6.70 -1.88 -8.29
C MET A 61 -7.78 -2.47 -7.37
N GLN A 62 -9.01 -1.93 -7.38
CA GLN A 62 -10.13 -2.52 -6.64
C GLN A 62 -10.42 -3.97 -7.06
N ALA A 63 -10.36 -4.26 -8.37
CA ALA A 63 -10.55 -5.60 -8.89
C ALA A 63 -9.40 -6.55 -8.51
N GLU A 64 -8.14 -6.07 -8.51
CA GLU A 64 -6.98 -6.83 -8.01
C GLU A 64 -7.19 -7.21 -6.53
N MET A 65 -7.64 -6.26 -5.70
CA MET A 65 -7.90 -6.50 -4.28
C MET A 65 -9.08 -7.43 -4.04
N TYR A 66 -10.16 -7.31 -4.80
CA TYR A 66 -11.28 -8.26 -4.77
C TYR A 66 -10.80 -9.68 -5.07
N ARG A 67 -10.02 -9.84 -6.14
CA ARG A 67 -9.46 -11.15 -6.54
C ARG A 67 -8.51 -11.70 -5.49
N ALA A 68 -7.66 -10.85 -4.89
CA ALA A 68 -6.77 -11.25 -3.80
C ALA A 68 -7.56 -11.77 -2.58
N ARG A 69 -8.62 -11.06 -2.14
CA ARG A 69 -9.51 -11.50 -1.05
C ARG A 69 -10.22 -12.82 -1.32
N LYS A 70 -10.49 -13.13 -2.59
CA LYS A 70 -11.14 -14.38 -3.03
C LYS A 70 -10.16 -15.51 -3.36
N GLY A 71 -8.85 -15.30 -3.15
CA GLY A 71 -7.83 -16.29 -3.51
C GLY A 71 -7.67 -16.51 -5.02
N LEU A 72 -8.13 -15.57 -5.83
CA LEU A 72 -8.06 -15.59 -7.30
C LEU A 72 -6.88 -14.77 -7.85
N SER A 73 -6.03 -14.25 -6.96
CA SER A 73 -4.80 -13.54 -7.36
C SER A 73 -3.76 -14.51 -7.90
N THR A 74 -3.19 -14.19 -9.06
CA THR A 74 -2.06 -14.93 -9.64
C THR A 74 -0.71 -14.43 -9.11
N ARG A 75 -0.68 -13.30 -8.39
CA ARG A 75 0.51 -12.87 -7.65
C ARG A 75 0.59 -13.70 -6.37
N GLY A 76 1.62 -14.53 -6.26
CA GLY A 76 2.01 -15.09 -4.98
C GLY A 76 2.36 -13.94 -4.04
N ILE A 77 1.71 -13.87 -2.87
CA ILE A 77 2.12 -12.99 -1.77
C ILE A 77 3.40 -13.59 -1.19
N GLY A 78 4.50 -13.47 -1.95
CA GLY A 78 5.73 -14.21 -1.74
C GLY A 78 6.91 -13.26 -1.62
N GLY A 79 7.28 -12.97 -0.37
CA GLY A 79 8.64 -12.64 0.03
C GLY A 79 9.23 -11.30 -0.41
N LYS A 80 10.11 -10.78 0.43
CA LYS A 80 10.99 -9.65 0.13
C LYS A 80 11.95 -10.06 -1.00
N PRO A 81 12.00 -9.36 -2.15
CA PRO A 81 12.88 -9.75 -3.27
C PRO A 81 14.37 -9.56 -2.95
N ASP A 82 14.71 -8.69 -2.00
CA ASP A 82 16.08 -8.45 -1.55
C ASP A 82 16.11 -7.87 -0.12
N GLU A 83 17.14 -8.18 0.67
CA GLU A 83 17.29 -7.72 2.05
C GLU A 83 17.44 -6.20 2.22
N THR A 84 17.85 -5.48 1.17
CA THR A 84 17.90 -4.01 1.12
C THR A 84 16.66 -3.36 0.52
N ALA A 85 15.77 -4.14 -0.11
CA ALA A 85 14.54 -3.60 -0.68
C ALA A 85 13.60 -3.13 0.43
N PHE A 86 13.25 -1.85 0.43
CA PHE A 86 12.12 -1.36 1.21
C PHE A 86 10.85 -2.03 0.66
N VAL A 87 10.21 -2.88 1.48
CA VAL A 87 8.84 -3.30 1.20
C VAL A 87 7.98 -2.09 1.47
N ASP A 88 7.47 -1.46 0.40
CA ASP A 88 6.39 -0.50 0.56
C ASP A 88 5.19 -1.29 1.08
N ASN A 89 4.98 -1.25 2.40
CA ASN A 89 3.88 -1.98 3.07
C ASN A 89 2.49 -1.47 2.61
N ASP A 90 2.47 -0.40 1.82
CA ASP A 90 1.28 0.24 1.28
C ASP A 90 1.05 -0.11 -0.21
N GLY A 91 1.97 -0.86 -0.87
CA GLY A 91 2.12 -0.88 -2.33
C GLY A 91 0.85 -1.22 -3.14
N ILE A 92 0.09 -2.23 -2.72
CA ILE A 92 -1.25 -2.51 -3.25
C ILE A 92 -2.27 -2.43 -2.12
N TYR A 93 -3.23 -1.53 -2.25
CA TYR A 93 -4.31 -1.30 -1.30
C TYR A 93 -5.65 -1.31 -2.04
N ASP A 94 -6.77 -1.37 -1.30
CA ASP A 94 -8.12 -1.26 -1.86
C ASP A 94 -8.50 0.22 -1.90
N PRO A 95 -8.46 0.88 -3.08
CA PRO A 95 -8.62 2.32 -3.14
C PRO A 95 -10.09 2.74 -3.15
N ASP A 96 -10.34 3.92 -2.62
CA ASP A 96 -11.56 4.68 -2.83
C ASP A 96 -11.47 5.41 -4.17
N CYS A 97 -12.42 5.12 -5.06
CA CYS A 97 -12.49 5.70 -6.40
C CYS A 97 -13.69 6.65 -6.53
N GLU A 98 -13.56 7.66 -7.38
CA GLU A 98 -14.71 8.42 -7.90
C GLU A 98 -15.45 7.60 -8.97
N ASN A 99 -16.63 8.09 -9.38
CA ASN A 99 -17.50 7.38 -10.34
C ASN A 99 -16.88 7.22 -11.74
N ASP A 100 -15.93 8.08 -12.11
CA ASP A 100 -15.19 8.03 -13.38
C ASP A 100 -13.95 7.12 -13.31
N GLY A 101 -13.64 6.57 -12.14
CA GLY A 101 -12.48 5.71 -11.91
C GLY A 101 -11.19 6.46 -11.60
N THR A 102 -11.26 7.77 -11.34
CA THR A 102 -10.16 8.52 -10.73
C THR A 102 -10.03 8.18 -9.24
N PHE A 103 -8.84 8.37 -8.68
CA PHE A 103 -8.61 8.16 -7.25
C PHE A 103 -9.19 9.33 -6.45
N LYS A 104 -9.90 9.02 -5.37
CA LYS A 104 -10.18 10.04 -4.36
C LYS A 104 -8.85 10.52 -3.78
N ALA A 105 -8.68 11.84 -3.69
CA ALA A 105 -7.43 12.43 -3.20
C ALA A 105 -7.09 11.96 -1.77
N LYS A 106 -8.11 11.70 -0.94
CA LYS A 106 -7.97 11.08 0.38
C LYS A 106 -8.31 9.59 0.32
N GLN A 107 -7.44 8.76 0.86
CA GLN A 107 -7.59 7.31 0.97
C GLN A 107 -7.53 6.92 2.43
N CYS A 108 -8.47 6.10 2.91
CA CYS A 108 -8.50 5.65 4.31
C CYS A 108 -8.56 4.11 4.45
N ASN A 109 -8.72 3.37 3.35
CA ASN A 109 -8.81 1.90 3.33
C ASN A 109 -9.75 1.34 4.42
N ASN A 110 -10.91 1.99 4.61
CA ASN A 110 -11.91 1.65 5.64
C ASN A 110 -11.40 1.70 7.09
N THR A 111 -10.33 2.45 7.38
CA THR A 111 -9.79 2.67 8.74
C THR A 111 -9.90 4.13 9.18
N ASP A 112 -9.53 4.43 10.43
CA ASP A 112 -9.40 5.81 10.92
C ASP A 112 -8.11 6.49 10.44
N THR A 113 -7.22 5.74 9.79
CA THR A 113 -5.94 6.20 9.29
C THR A 113 -6.04 6.52 7.80
N CYS A 114 -5.88 7.79 7.44
CA CYS A 114 -6.01 8.31 6.09
C CYS A 114 -4.68 8.88 5.56
N TRP A 115 -4.50 8.90 4.24
CA TRP A 115 -3.38 9.54 3.55
C TRP A 115 -3.86 10.18 2.25
N CYS A 116 -3.07 11.11 1.72
CA CYS A 116 -3.34 11.72 0.42
C CYS A 116 -2.63 10.98 -0.70
N VAL A 117 -3.27 10.86 -1.87
CA VAL A 117 -2.71 10.27 -3.08
C VAL A 117 -2.80 11.23 -4.26
N ASN A 118 -1.95 11.04 -5.26
CA ASN A 118 -2.03 11.74 -6.54
C ASN A 118 -3.01 11.04 -7.51
N SER A 119 -3.16 11.58 -8.72
CA SER A 119 -4.01 11.02 -9.78
C SER A 119 -3.63 9.59 -10.22
N ALA A 120 -2.43 9.13 -9.87
CA ALA A 120 -1.99 7.76 -10.13
C ALA A 120 -2.17 6.79 -8.95
N GLY A 121 -2.75 7.26 -7.83
CA GLY A 121 -2.97 6.46 -6.62
C GLY A 121 -1.73 6.29 -5.74
N VAL A 122 -0.74 7.17 -5.88
CA VAL A 122 0.52 7.09 -5.10
C VAL A 122 0.48 8.06 -3.94
N ARG A 123 0.85 7.57 -2.75
CA ARG A 123 0.83 8.33 -1.49
C ARG A 123 1.76 9.54 -1.54
N ARG A 124 1.27 10.70 -1.10
CA ARG A 124 1.96 12.01 -1.10
C ARG A 124 2.21 12.61 0.28
N THR A 125 1.55 12.06 1.29
CA THR A 125 1.62 12.55 2.68
C THR A 125 1.86 11.40 3.64
N ASP A 126 2.22 11.71 4.87
CA ASP A 126 2.09 10.74 5.96
C ASP A 126 0.64 10.34 6.19
N LYS A 127 0.49 9.22 6.89
CA LYS A 127 -0.77 8.78 7.45
C LYS A 127 -1.17 9.71 8.60
N GLY A 128 -2.42 10.16 8.58
CA GLY A 128 -3.05 10.97 9.61
C GLY A 128 -4.47 10.48 9.89
N ASP A 129 -5.23 11.27 10.63
CA ASP A 129 -6.60 10.92 11.00
C ASP A 129 -7.62 11.35 9.92
N LYS A 130 -8.91 11.09 10.14
CA LYS A 130 -10.00 11.42 9.18
C LYS A 130 -10.09 12.91 8.80
N ASP A 131 -9.58 13.78 9.67
CA ASP A 131 -9.53 15.24 9.48
C ASP A 131 -8.42 15.69 8.52
N LEU A 132 -7.61 14.75 7.99
CA LEU A 132 -6.61 15.04 6.98
C LEU A 132 -7.28 15.68 5.74
N LYS A 133 -6.80 16.87 5.38
CA LYS A 133 -7.23 17.60 4.18
C LYS A 133 -6.27 17.29 3.04
N CYS A 134 -6.80 16.74 1.96
CA CYS A 134 -6.04 16.47 0.74
C CYS A 134 -6.43 17.49 -0.32
N GLU A 135 -5.45 17.99 -1.05
CA GLU A 135 -5.70 18.86 -2.20
C GLU A 135 -5.96 17.97 -3.43
N GLU A 136 -7.05 18.22 -4.14
CA GLU A 136 -7.39 17.47 -5.35
C GLU A 136 -6.48 17.93 -6.50
N SER A 137 -5.65 17.01 -7.02
CA SER A 137 -4.93 17.24 -8.28
C SER A 137 -5.77 16.67 -9.44
N GLN A 138 -6.26 17.54 -10.33
CA GLN A 138 -7.26 17.17 -11.33
C GLN A 138 -6.70 16.63 -12.66
N ASP A 139 -5.39 16.47 -12.82
CA ASP A 139 -4.85 16.12 -14.14
C ASP A 139 -4.27 14.69 -14.23
N PRO A 140 -4.77 13.86 -15.18
CA PRO A 140 -4.12 12.61 -15.56
C PRO A 140 -2.75 12.89 -16.19
N PHE A 141 -1.70 12.24 -15.70
CA PHE A 141 -0.37 12.34 -16.29
C PHE A 141 -0.35 11.70 -17.70
N THR A 142 -0.16 12.53 -18.73
CA THR A 142 -0.02 12.09 -20.13
C THR A 142 1.30 12.61 -20.70
N PRO A 143 2.39 11.80 -20.71
CA PRO A 143 3.67 12.27 -21.22
C PRO A 143 3.59 12.41 -22.75
N THR A 144 3.79 13.63 -23.24
CA THR A 144 3.91 13.95 -24.67
C THR A 144 5.22 14.69 -24.89
N VAL A 145 6.08 14.19 -25.81
CA VAL A 145 7.31 14.89 -26.24
C VAL A 145 7.16 15.19 -27.72
N GLY A 146 7.10 16.48 -28.08
CA GLY A 146 7.02 16.91 -29.48
C GLY A 146 5.80 16.38 -30.26
N GLY A 147 4.69 16.07 -29.57
CA GLY A 147 3.47 15.53 -30.19
C GLY A 147 3.49 14.03 -30.50
N GLN A 148 4.58 13.32 -30.18
CA GLN A 148 4.64 11.85 -30.28
C GLN A 148 4.32 11.19 -28.94
N LYS A 149 3.46 10.17 -29.01
CA LYS A 149 3.12 9.28 -27.90
C LYS A 149 4.20 8.19 -27.82
N LEU A 150 4.91 8.12 -26.71
CA LEU A 150 6.04 7.19 -26.54
C LEU A 150 5.56 5.80 -26.12
N GLU A 151 6.12 4.76 -26.72
CA GLU A 151 6.00 3.37 -26.28
C GLU A 151 7.21 2.98 -25.41
N PHE A 152 7.00 2.12 -24.41
CA PHE A 152 8.00 1.83 -23.38
C PHE A 152 8.40 0.35 -23.39
N GLU A 153 9.71 0.08 -23.36
CA GLU A 153 10.28 -1.28 -23.41
C GLU A 153 10.80 -1.75 -22.04
N ASN A 154 11.31 -0.83 -21.21
CA ASN A 154 11.62 -1.06 -19.79
C ASN A 154 11.03 0.08 -18.97
N ILE A 155 10.00 -0.20 -18.18
CA ILE A 155 9.24 0.82 -17.44
C ILE A 155 9.74 0.87 -15.99
N LEU A 156 10.55 1.88 -15.67
CA LEU A 156 10.66 2.37 -14.30
C LEU A 156 9.71 3.55 -14.14
N VAL A 157 8.60 3.36 -13.43
CA VAL A 157 7.62 4.44 -13.19
C VAL A 157 8.08 5.29 -12.02
N TYR A 158 8.61 6.47 -12.30
CA TYR A 158 8.78 7.53 -11.30
C TYR A 158 7.57 8.46 -11.36
N TYR A 159 6.86 8.59 -10.25
CA TYR A 159 5.75 9.53 -10.14
C TYR A 159 6.29 10.90 -9.76
N VAL A 160 6.29 11.82 -10.73
CA VAL A 160 6.69 13.22 -10.52
C VAL A 160 5.42 14.05 -10.54
N ASP A 161 5.09 14.63 -9.39
CA ASP A 161 3.94 15.51 -9.27
C ASP A 161 4.37 16.98 -9.30
N GLU A 162 3.46 17.86 -9.72
CA GLU A 162 3.68 19.32 -9.70
C GLU A 162 3.90 19.84 -8.25
N LYS A 163 3.12 19.26 -7.32
CA LYS A 163 3.24 19.29 -5.85
C LYS A 163 4.49 18.55 -5.36
N ALA A 164 5.33 19.05 -4.45
CA ALA A 164 6.29 18.20 -3.72
C ALA A 164 5.59 17.43 -2.58
N PRO A 165 5.96 16.17 -2.27
CA PRO A 165 5.31 15.42 -1.18
C PRO A 165 5.73 15.96 0.19
N THR A 166 4.82 15.90 1.17
CA THR A 166 5.06 16.37 2.53
C THR A 166 5.11 15.19 3.50
N PHE A 167 6.32 14.68 3.72
CA PHE A 167 6.59 13.66 4.72
C PHE A 167 7.17 14.31 5.97
N THR A 168 6.52 14.12 7.11
CA THR A 168 6.98 14.52 8.44
C THR A 168 7.73 13.35 9.08
N MET A 169 8.95 13.60 9.56
CA MET A 169 9.81 12.58 10.18
C MET A 169 9.36 12.15 11.60
N LYS A 170 8.05 12.11 11.89
CA LYS A 170 7.52 11.92 13.25
C LYS A 170 7.87 10.55 13.85
N ASN A 171 7.96 9.50 13.04
CA ASN A 171 8.14 8.12 13.49
C ASN A 171 9.59 7.73 13.81
N LEU A 172 10.58 8.57 13.49
CA LEU A 172 11.98 8.33 13.85
C LEU A 172 12.30 8.73 15.29
N SER A 173 11.46 9.58 15.89
CA SER A 173 11.68 10.19 17.20
C SER A 173 11.66 9.18 18.35
N GLY A 174 10.71 8.23 18.34
CA GLY A 174 10.46 7.33 19.47
C GLY A 174 11.64 6.40 19.77
N GLY A 175 12.22 5.79 18.74
CA GLY A 175 13.38 4.90 18.88
C GLY A 175 14.64 5.63 19.33
N ILE A 176 14.89 6.82 18.76
CA ILE A 176 16.06 7.64 19.12
C ILE A 176 15.95 8.12 20.57
N ILE A 177 14.78 8.58 21.00
CA ILE A 177 14.55 9.01 22.38
C ILE A 177 14.77 7.86 23.37
N ALA A 178 14.27 6.65 23.07
CA ALA A 178 14.46 5.48 23.93
C ALA A 178 15.95 5.12 24.12
N VAL A 179 16.74 5.13 23.04
CA VAL A 179 18.18 4.87 23.10
C VAL A 179 18.91 5.92 23.92
N ILE A 180 18.58 7.21 23.72
CA ILE A 180 19.18 8.31 24.49
C ILE A 180 18.92 8.15 25.99
N VAL A 181 17.68 7.82 26.38
CA VAL A 181 17.31 7.64 27.80
C VAL A 181 18.11 6.51 28.45
N VAL A 182 18.27 5.37 27.76
CA VAL A 182 19.04 4.23 28.27
C VAL A 182 20.52 4.58 28.45
N VAL A 183 21.12 5.27 27.49
CA VAL A 183 22.53 5.69 27.56
C VAL A 183 22.75 6.66 28.72
N VAL A 184 21.86 7.65 28.90
CA VAL A 184 21.95 8.61 30.01
C VAL A 184 21.84 7.90 31.36
N LEU A 185 20.89 6.97 31.53
CA LEU A 185 20.74 6.21 32.77
C LEU A 185 21.98 5.35 33.08
N ALA A 186 22.58 4.72 32.08
CA ALA A 186 23.79 3.93 32.24
C ALA A 186 24.99 4.80 32.69
N VAL A 187 25.15 5.99 32.10
CA VAL A 187 26.23 6.93 32.46
C VAL A 187 26.03 7.45 33.89
N VAL A 188 24.81 7.81 34.28
CA VAL A 188 24.50 8.28 35.65
C VAL A 188 24.76 7.17 36.66
N ALA A 189 24.32 5.94 36.39
CA ALA A 189 24.58 4.79 37.26
C ALA A 189 26.09 4.53 37.39
N GLY A 190 26.84 4.57 36.28
CA GLY A 190 28.29 4.41 36.28
C GLY A 190 29.01 5.48 37.12
N LEU A 191 28.62 6.75 36.99
CA LEU A 191 29.16 7.84 37.80
C LEU A 191 28.85 7.67 39.30
N LEU A 192 27.62 7.25 39.64
CA LEU A 192 27.25 6.98 41.03
C LEU A 192 28.12 5.87 41.63
N VAL A 193 28.31 4.75 40.92
CA VAL A 193 29.17 3.65 41.38
C VAL A 193 30.61 4.12 41.57
N LEU A 194 31.16 4.91 40.64
CA LEU A 194 32.52 5.47 40.75
C LEU A 194 32.66 6.39 41.98
N VAL A 195 31.68 7.26 42.24
CA VAL A 195 31.68 8.14 43.41
C VAL A 195 31.61 7.32 44.71
N PHE A 196 30.75 6.31 44.77
CA PHE A 196 30.64 5.43 45.94
C PHE A 196 31.90 4.58 46.16
N ALA A 197 32.51 4.07 45.09
CA ALA A 197 33.76 3.31 45.16
C ALA A 197 34.92 4.19 45.67
N LYS A 198 35.08 5.42 45.14
CA LYS A 198 36.07 6.38 45.63
C LYS A 198 35.82 6.77 47.10
N LYS A 199 34.57 6.96 47.50
CA LYS A 199 34.21 7.28 48.89
C LYS A 199 34.54 6.13 49.84
N ARG A 200 34.38 4.87 49.41
CA ARG A 200 34.79 3.69 50.19
C ARG A 200 36.31 3.59 50.28
N GLN A 201 37.05 3.75 49.18
CA GLN A 201 38.53 3.72 49.21
C GLN A 201 39.13 4.77 50.14
N GLY A 202 38.59 6.00 50.17
CA GLY A 202 39.02 7.02 51.13
C GLY A 202 38.79 6.65 52.60
N LYS A 203 37.84 5.75 52.88
CA LYS A 203 37.57 5.23 54.23
C LYS A 203 38.51 4.07 54.60
N TYR A 204 38.83 3.19 53.65
CA TYR A 204 39.83 2.11 53.83
C TYR A 204 41.24 2.66 54.02
N ASN A 205 41.67 3.64 53.23
CA ASN A 205 42.99 4.25 53.36
C ASN A 205 43.17 4.95 54.73
N LYS A 206 42.10 5.58 55.26
CA LYS A 206 42.11 6.16 56.62
C LYS A 206 42.17 5.11 57.73
N ALA A 207 41.62 3.92 57.52
CA ALA A 207 41.71 2.81 58.49
C ALA A 207 43.10 2.19 58.49
N GLN A 208 43.71 1.98 57.32
CA GLN A 208 45.06 1.44 57.19
C GLN A 208 46.14 2.37 57.75
N GLN A 209 45.99 3.70 57.62
CA GLN A 209 46.90 4.66 58.25
C GLN A 209 46.86 4.59 59.79
N ARG A 210 45.67 4.39 60.38
CA ARG A 210 45.50 4.29 61.84
C ARG A 210 46.04 2.99 62.44
N GLU A 211 46.04 1.91 61.67
CA GLU A 211 46.64 0.64 62.10
C GLU A 211 48.18 0.71 62.08
N LEU A 212 48.77 1.46 61.14
CA LEU A 212 50.23 1.61 61.03
C LEU A 212 50.83 2.59 62.06
N ASP A 213 50.07 3.60 62.49
CA ASP A 213 50.49 4.51 63.59
C ASP A 213 50.39 3.86 64.99
N ASN A 214 49.74 2.70 65.11
CA ASN A 214 49.53 1.98 66.38
C ASN A 214 50.50 0.79 66.57
N MET A 215 51.53 0.65 65.73
CA MET A 215 52.65 -0.30 65.87
C MET A 215 53.95 0.46 66.10
#